data_AF-A0A8D9DES1-F1
#
_entry.id   AF-A0A8D9DES1-F1
#
_cell.length_a   1.000
_cell.length_b   1.000
_cell.length_c   1.000
_cell.angle_alpha   90.00
_cell.angle_beta   90.00
_cell.angle_gamma   90.00
#
_symmetry.space_group_name_H-M   'P 1'
#
loop_
_entity.id
_entity.type
_entity.pdbx_description
1 polymer ?
#
loop_
_entity_poly.entity_id
_entity_poly.type
_entity_poly.pdbx_seq_one_letter_code
_entity_poly.pdbx_strand_id
1 'polypeptide(L)'
;DAALSKESGTAGLRWIIYQHLPDSIVRETKCVLSVLSPLMAEALAMCEAIMSAKLRLLSKVWFRSNSQELVQDINSKSNPVEFYEVLTDIEFLSMFFKFTIFLSFLELRTL
;
A
#
# COMPACT_ATOMS: atom_id res chain seq x y z
N ASP A 1 2.91 -4.54 0.41
CA ASP A 1 3.60 -5.68 1.02
C ASP A 1 4.86 -5.20 1.69
N ALA A 2 5.04 -5.65 2.91
CA ALA A 2 6.10 -5.21 3.79
C ALA A 2 6.60 -6.38 4.66
N ALA A 3 7.84 -6.27 5.09
CA ALA A 3 8.44 -7.17 6.07
C ALA A 3 9.02 -6.33 7.20
N LEU A 4 8.63 -6.62 8.45
CA LEU A 4 9.06 -5.89 9.64
C LEU A 4 9.96 -6.78 10.52
N SER A 5 11.15 -6.28 10.87
CA SER A 5 11.94 -6.83 11.99
C SER A 5 11.46 -6.18 13.29
N LYS A 6 10.92 -6.99 14.20
CA LYS A 6 10.46 -6.53 15.52
C LYS A 6 11.62 -6.10 16.43
N GLU A 7 12.79 -6.68 16.22
CA GLU A 7 13.99 -6.45 17.02
C GLU A 7 14.57 -5.06 16.76
N SER A 8 14.49 -4.60 15.51
CA SER A 8 15.07 -3.32 15.07
C SER A 8 14.03 -2.24 14.76
N GLY A 9 12.74 -2.60 14.69
CA GLY A 9 11.68 -1.71 14.19
C GLY A 9 11.89 -1.30 12.73
N THR A 10 12.67 -2.06 11.96
CA THR A 10 12.99 -1.76 10.56
C THR A 10 12.05 -2.53 9.64
N ALA A 11 11.39 -1.81 8.73
CA ALA A 11 10.52 -2.37 7.71
C ALA A 11 11.13 -2.27 6.31
N GLY A 12 11.19 -3.40 5.61
CA GLY A 12 11.39 -3.44 4.17
C GLY A 12 10.04 -3.36 3.46
N LEU A 13 9.85 -2.34 2.64
CA LEU A 13 8.65 -2.10 1.84
C LEU A 13 8.92 -2.51 0.39
N ARG A 14 7.91 -3.08 -0.27
CA ARG A 14 7.97 -3.38 -1.70
C ARG A 14 6.63 -3.11 -2.37
N TRP A 15 6.71 -2.59 -3.59
CA TRP A 15 5.56 -2.48 -4.49
C TRP A 15 5.95 -2.75 -5.94
N ILE A 16 4.95 -3.16 -6.71
CA ILE A 16 5.09 -3.48 -8.12
C ILE A 16 3.97 -2.77 -8.88
N ILE A 17 4.33 -2.00 -9.91
CA ILE A 17 3.36 -1.32 -10.79
C ILE A 17 3.37 -2.05 -12.13
N TYR A 18 2.18 -2.49 -12.54
CA TYR A 18 1.91 -3.05 -13.86
C TYR A 18 1.21 -1.98 -14.69
N GLN A 19 1.80 -1.58 -15.82
CA GLN A 19 1.15 -0.64 -16.75
C GLN A 19 0.71 -1.37 -18.02
N HIS A 20 -0.19 -0.76 -18.78
CA HIS A 20 -0.80 -1.38 -19.97
C HIS A 20 0.19 -1.50 -21.15
N LEU A 21 1.35 -0.86 -21.06
CA LEU A 21 2.39 -0.95 -22.08
C LEU A 21 3.13 -2.30 -21.98
N PRO A 22 3.48 -2.96 -23.10
CA PRO A 22 4.30 -4.17 -23.07
C PRO A 22 5.58 -3.94 -22.23
N ASP A 23 5.92 -4.91 -21.38
CA ASP A 23 7.13 -4.92 -20.51
C ASP A 23 7.27 -3.79 -19.48
N SER A 24 6.23 -3.00 -19.23
CA SER A 24 6.29 -1.85 -18.32
C SER A 24 6.04 -2.21 -16.84
N ILE A 25 6.77 -3.21 -16.33
CA ILE A 25 6.72 -3.59 -14.91
C ILE A 25 7.79 -2.81 -14.15
N VAL A 26 7.35 -1.99 -13.20
CA VAL A 26 8.24 -1.29 -12.27
C VAL A 26 8.23 -2.03 -10.94
N ARG A 27 9.40 -2.33 -10.41
CA ARG A 27 9.58 -2.94 -9.08
C ARG A 27 10.45 -2.03 -8.25
N GLU A 28 9.94 -1.62 -7.10
CA GLU A 28 10.62 -0.69 -6.21
C GLU A 28 10.54 -1.18 -4.78
N THR A 29 11.52 -0.76 -3.99
CA THR A 29 11.61 -1.12 -2.58
C THR A 29 12.10 0.08 -1.78
N LYS A 30 11.74 0.12 -0.51
CA LYS A 30 12.22 1.14 0.44
C LYS A 30 12.46 0.50 1.80
N CYS A 31 13.43 1.04 2.53
CA CYS A 31 13.65 0.68 3.93
C CYS A 31 13.16 1.84 4.80
N VAL A 32 12.39 1.55 5.84
CA VAL A 32 11.86 2.53 6.80
C VAL A 32 12.17 2.06 8.21
N LEU A 33 12.55 3.01 9.06
CA LEU A 33 12.88 2.76 10.48
C LEU A 33 11.69 3.12 11.37
N SER A 34 11.75 2.70 12.63
CA SER A 34 10.77 3.07 13.67
C SER A 34 9.33 2.67 13.35
N VAL A 35 9.15 1.53 12.69
CA VAL A 35 7.82 0.99 12.39
C VAL A 35 7.34 0.12 13.54
N LEU A 36 6.16 0.44 14.06
CA LEU A 36 5.64 -0.11 15.32
C LEU A 36 4.87 -1.42 15.14
N SER A 37 4.31 -1.67 13.94
CA SER A 37 3.59 -2.91 13.66
C SER A 37 3.65 -3.33 12.20
N PRO A 38 3.42 -4.62 11.90
CA PRO A 38 3.31 -5.11 10.53
C PRO A 38 2.23 -4.39 9.73
N LEU A 39 1.10 -4.04 10.36
CA LEU A 39 0.00 -3.33 9.70
C LEU A 39 0.41 -1.90 9.30
N MET A 40 1.13 -1.19 10.18
CA MET A 40 1.73 0.09 9.83
C MET A 40 2.73 -0.04 8.68
N ALA A 41 3.54 -1.10 8.67
CA ALA A 41 4.48 -1.39 7.57
C ALA A 41 3.74 -1.57 6.23
N GLU A 42 2.63 -2.32 6.23
CA GLU A 42 1.78 -2.50 5.05
C GLU A 42 1.16 -1.19 4.57
N ALA A 43 0.67 -0.36 5.49
CA ALA A 43 0.12 0.95 5.18
C ALA A 43 1.19 1.87 4.56
N LEU A 44 2.42 1.87 5.10
CA LEU A 44 3.53 2.62 4.53
C LEU A 44 3.91 2.11 3.13
N ALA A 45 3.93 0.79 2.91
CA ALA A 45 4.16 0.23 1.57
C ALA A 45 3.07 0.68 0.57
N MET A 46 1.82 0.78 1.03
CA MET A 46 0.72 1.35 0.23
C MET A 46 0.97 2.82 -0.11
N CYS A 47 1.36 3.66 0.86
CA CYS A 47 1.70 5.06 0.61
C CYS A 47 2.79 5.21 -0.46
N GLU A 48 3.87 4.44 -0.38
CA GLU A 48 4.95 4.48 -1.37
C GLU A 48 4.47 4.02 -2.75
N ALA A 49 3.61 2.99 -2.82
CA ALA A 49 3.01 2.55 -4.08
C ALA A 49 2.13 3.64 -4.70
N ILE A 50 1.31 4.32 -3.91
CA ILE A 50 0.46 5.43 -4.36
C ILE A 50 1.33 6.60 -4.84
N MET A 51 2.39 6.95 -4.10
CA MET A 51 3.32 7.99 -4.51
C MET A 51 4.04 7.66 -5.81
N SER A 52 4.52 6.43 -5.97
CA SER A 52 5.16 5.99 -7.22
C SER A 52 4.19 6.06 -8.40
N ALA A 53 2.93 5.64 -8.21
CA ALA A 53 1.89 5.77 -9.23
C ALA A 53 1.59 7.23 -9.58
N LYS A 54 1.57 8.14 -8.59
CA LYS A 54 1.38 9.57 -8.78
C LYS A 54 2.55 10.19 -9.56
N LEU A 55 3.79 9.88 -9.19
CA LEU A 55 5.00 10.35 -9.90
C LEU A 55 5.04 9.87 -11.35
N ARG A 56 4.37 8.77 -11.65
CA ARG A 56 4.19 8.21 -13.00
C ARG A 56 3.00 8.77 -13.75
N LEU A 57 2.30 9.74 -13.18
CA LEU A 57 1.13 10.41 -13.76
C LEU A 57 0.01 9.43 -14.14
N LEU A 58 -0.10 8.32 -13.39
CA LEU A 58 -1.21 7.39 -13.57
C LEU A 58 -2.50 8.05 -13.09
N SER A 59 -3.57 7.93 -13.88
CA SER A 59 -4.85 8.59 -13.56
C SER A 59 -5.93 7.64 -13.05
N LYS A 60 -5.82 6.35 -13.38
CA LYS A 60 -6.73 5.28 -12.94
C LYS A 60 -5.88 4.14 -12.42
N VAL A 61 -6.00 3.81 -11.14
CA VAL A 61 -5.10 2.83 -10.49
C VAL A 61 -5.89 1.88 -9.60
N TRP A 62 -5.50 0.61 -9.63
CA TRP A 62 -6.00 -0.41 -8.70
C TRP A 62 -4.84 -0.79 -7.77
N PHE A 63 -5.00 -0.48 -6.49
CA PHE A 63 -4.04 -0.87 -5.47
C PHE A 63 -4.44 -2.20 -4.87
N ARG A 64 -3.47 -3.12 -4.74
CA ARG A 64 -3.69 -4.45 -4.19
C ARG A 64 -2.76 -4.70 -3.02
N SER A 65 -3.29 -5.22 -1.92
CA SER A 65 -2.50 -5.65 -0.75
C SER A 65 -2.91 -7.06 -0.30
N ASN A 66 -1.97 -7.80 0.28
CA ASN A 66 -2.22 -9.05 0.99
C ASN A 66 -2.79 -8.81 2.41
N SER A 67 -2.68 -7.59 2.95
CA SER A 67 -3.29 -7.23 4.23
C SER A 67 -4.78 -6.95 4.06
N GLN A 68 -5.61 -7.95 4.37
CA GLN A 68 -7.06 -7.82 4.36
C GLN A 68 -7.53 -6.76 5.37
N GLU A 69 -6.91 -6.71 6.54
CA GLU A 69 -7.19 -5.73 7.59
C GLU A 69 -6.99 -4.30 7.08
N LEU A 70 -5.82 -4.00 6.46
CA LEU A 70 -5.56 -2.69 5.88
C LEU A 70 -6.58 -2.29 4.82
N VAL A 71 -6.91 -3.22 3.91
CA VAL A 71 -7.88 -2.95 2.84
C VAL A 71 -9.28 -2.70 3.41
N GLN A 72 -9.66 -3.43 4.47
CA GLN A 72 -10.92 -3.19 5.18
C GLN A 72 -10.93 -1.82 5.85
N ASP A 73 -9.83 -1.43 6.51
CA ASP A 73 -9.74 -0.15 7.18
C ASP A 73 -9.83 1.03 6.21
N ILE A 74 -9.09 0.97 5.09
CA ILE A 74 -9.17 1.97 4.02
C ILE A 74 -10.60 2.10 3.47
N ASN A 75 -11.24 0.96 3.17
CA ASN A 75 -12.56 0.96 2.52
C ASN A 75 -13.70 1.33 3.47
N SER A 76 -13.58 1.00 4.76
CA SER A 76 -14.58 1.31 5.79
C SER A 76 -14.43 2.71 6.38
N LYS A 77 -13.30 3.40 6.09
CA LYS A 77 -12.90 4.64 6.76
C LYS A 77 -12.84 4.48 8.28
N SER A 78 -12.36 3.32 8.73
CA SER A 78 -12.10 3.10 10.14
C SER A 78 -10.89 3.95 10.57
N ASN A 79 -10.85 4.36 11.84
CA ASN A 79 -9.79 5.20 12.39
C ASN A 79 -9.04 4.46 13.50
N PRO A 80 -8.31 3.37 13.20
CA PRO A 80 -7.45 2.72 14.17
C PRO A 80 -6.32 3.69 14.56
N VAL A 81 -6.24 3.98 15.87
CA VAL A 81 -5.35 5.02 16.42
C VAL A 81 -3.87 4.77 16.07
N GLU A 82 -3.46 3.50 15.95
CA GLU A 82 -2.07 3.10 15.82
C GLU A 82 -1.39 3.57 14.51
N PHE A 83 -2.16 3.71 13.42
CA PHE A 83 -1.61 4.12 12.11
C PHE A 83 -2.54 5.10 11.38
N TYR A 84 -3.39 5.80 12.15
CA TYR A 84 -4.35 6.78 11.63
C TYR A 84 -3.70 7.85 10.74
N GLU A 85 -2.51 8.34 11.10
CA GLU A 85 -1.76 9.29 10.29
C GLU A 85 -1.45 8.72 8.90
N VAL A 86 -0.99 7.46 8.84
CA VAL A 86 -0.68 6.79 7.58
C VAL A 86 -1.94 6.51 6.75
N LEU A 87 -3.06 6.16 7.39
CA LEU A 87 -4.35 6.04 6.69
C LEU A 87 -4.81 7.37 6.10
N THR A 88 -4.66 8.46 6.85
CA THR A 88 -5.00 9.81 6.37
C THR A 88 -4.15 10.18 5.16
N ASP A 89 -2.86 9.83 5.17
CA ASP A 89 -1.99 9.98 4.01
C ASP A 89 -2.50 9.16 2.81
N ILE A 90 -2.90 7.90 3.00
CA ILE A 90 -3.47 7.07 1.91
C ILE A 90 -4.71 7.75 1.31
N GLU A 91 -5.63 8.24 2.15
CA GLU A 91 -6.83 8.94 1.68
C GLU A 91 -6.48 10.20 0.90
N PHE A 92 -5.62 11.06 1.45
CA PHE A 92 -5.17 12.29 0.81
C PHE A 92 -4.48 12.02 -0.54
N LEU A 93 -3.60 11.02 -0.59
CA LEU A 93 -2.87 10.67 -1.81
C LEU A 93 -3.79 10.05 -2.86
N SER A 94 -4.83 9.35 -2.45
CA SER A 94 -5.81 8.77 -3.36
C SER A 94 -6.60 9.82 -4.14
N MET A 95 -6.72 11.04 -3.62
CA MET A 95 -7.42 12.15 -4.27
C MET A 95 -6.72 12.67 -5.55
N PHE A 96 -5.44 12.32 -5.76
CA PHE A 96 -4.72 12.72 -6.98
C PHE A 96 -5.14 11.91 -8.22
N PHE A 97 -5.86 10.81 -8.04
CA PHE A 97 -6.29 9.93 -9.11
C PHE A 97 -7.74 10.22 -9.48
N LYS A 98 -8.07 10.13 -10.77
CA LYS A 98 -9.46 10.22 -11.24
C LYS A 98 -10.27 9.00 -10.81
N PHE A 99 -9.60 7.88 -10.60
CA PHE A 99 -10.21 6.62 -10.18
C PHE A 99 -9.20 5.79 -9.39
N THR A 100 -9.62 5.36 -8.20
CA THR A 100 -8.83 4.50 -7.33
C THR A 100 -9.72 3.42 -6.74
N ILE A 101 -9.25 2.18 -6.73
CA ILE A 101 -9.86 1.08 -5.98
C ILE A 101 -8.77 0.40 -5.15
N PHE A 102 -9.11 0.03 -3.91
CA PHE A 102 -8.30 -0.80 -3.02
C PHE A 102 -8.90 -2.19 -2.91
N LEU A 103 -8.09 -3.21 -3.23
CA LEU A 103 -8.50 -4.62 -3.23
C LEU A 103 -7.56 -5.43 -2.36
N SER A 104 -8.10 -6.41 -1.65
CA SER A 104 -7.28 -7.48 -1.09
C SER A 104 -6.95 -8.49 -2.18
N PHE A 105 -5.78 -9.11 -2.11
CA PHE A 105 -5.57 -10.39 -2.77
C PHE A 105 -6.45 -11.39 -2.02
N LEU A 106 -7.69 -11.60 -2.48
CA LEU A 106 -8.41 -12.82 -2.14
C LEU A 106 -7.51 -13.97 -2.56
N GLU A 107 -6.97 -14.70 -1.58
CA GLU A 107 -6.49 -16.04 -1.86
C GLU A 107 -7.68 -16.78 -2.46
N LEU A 108 -7.63 -17.03 -3.77
CA LEU A 108 -8.35 -18.15 -4.34
C LEU A 108 -7.79 -19.38 -3.62
N ARG A 109 -8.37 -19.70 -2.46
CA ARG A 109 -8.27 -21.04 -1.90
C ARG A 109 -8.91 -21.93 -2.96
N THR A 110 -8.04 -22.52 -3.77
CA THR A 110 -8.36 -23.67 -4.60
C THR A 110 -9.17 -24.63 -3.75
N LEU A 111 -10.46 -24.75 -4.09
CA LEU A 111 -11.32 -25.85 -3.66
C LEU A 111 -10.75 -27.18 -4.15
#